data_AF-A0A973P8D3-F1
#
_entry.id   AF-A0A973P8D3-F1
#
_cell.length_a   1.000
_cell.length_b   1.000
_cell.length_c   1.000
_cell.angle_alpha   90.00
_cell.angle_beta   90.00
_cell.angle_gamma   90.00
#
_symmetry.space_group_name_H-M   'P 1'
#
loop_
_entity.id
_entity.type
_entity.pdbx_description
1 polymer ?
#
loop_
_entity_poly.entity_id
_entity_poly.type
_entity_poly.pdbx_seq_one_letter_code
_entity_poly.pdbx_strand_id
1 'polypeptide(L)'
;MSRRKTERLLNLVICLLATRRPLSAEQIRQAVPGYDRDGDEAFQRMFERDKNELREIGIPIDVVRDPWEDEPGYRIERQSYELPEITLEADEAAVLGLAAQVWQRASLAEAASGALLK
;
A
#
# COMPACT_ATOMS: atom_id res chain seq x y z
N MET A 1 -2.86 -5.42 13.57
CA MET A 1 -1.94 -5.77 12.47
C MET A 1 -0.51 -5.71 13.00
N SER A 2 0.42 -6.60 12.62
CA SER A 2 1.82 -6.49 13.09
C SER A 2 2.57 -5.41 12.31
N ARG A 3 3.50 -4.70 12.96
CA ARG A 3 4.28 -3.61 12.32
C ARG A 3 4.94 -4.05 10.99
N ARG A 4 5.56 -5.24 10.99
CA ARG A 4 6.18 -5.82 9.79
C ARG A 4 5.19 -6.05 8.65
N LYS A 5 3.96 -6.44 8.98
CA LYS A 5 2.90 -6.65 7.99
C LYS A 5 2.47 -5.31 7.37
N THR A 6 2.26 -4.29 8.20
CA THR A 6 1.92 -2.94 7.71
C THR A 6 3.00 -2.38 6.79
N GLU A 7 4.27 -2.49 7.19
CA GLU A 7 5.41 -2.08 6.38
C GLU A 7 5.44 -2.82 5.03
N ARG A 8 5.19 -4.13 5.02
CA ARG A 8 5.15 -4.94 3.78
C ARG A 8 4.02 -4.53 2.84
N LEU A 9 2.80 -4.31 3.35
CA LEU A 9 1.67 -3.86 2.54
C LEU A 9 1.94 -2.48 1.93
N LEU A 10 2.50 -1.57 2.72
CA LEU A 10 2.86 -0.23 2.25
C LEU A 10 3.95 -0.30 1.17
N ASN A 11 4.98 -1.13 1.36
CA ASN A 11 6.02 -1.36 0.35
C ASN A 11 5.45 -1.97 -0.92
N LEU A 12 4.50 -2.90 -0.82
CA LEU A 12 3.83 -3.49 -1.98
C LEU A 12 3.07 -2.43 -2.77
N VAL A 13 2.28 -1.58 -2.10
CA VAL A 13 1.54 -0.48 -2.76
C VAL A 13 2.48 0.48 -3.45
N ILE A 14 3.56 0.91 -2.78
CA ILE A 14 4.58 1.80 -3.37
C ILE A 14 5.21 1.15 -4.61
N CYS A 15 5.58 -0.13 -4.52
CA CYS A 15 6.18 -0.88 -5.62
C CYS A 15 5.26 -0.90 -6.86
N LEU A 16 3.99 -1.24 -6.65
CA LEU A 16 3.01 -1.36 -7.74
C LEU A 16 2.54 -0.01 -8.31
N LEU A 17 2.62 1.09 -7.54
CA LEU A 17 2.33 2.45 -8.02
C LEU A 17 3.51 3.12 -8.74
N ALA A 18 4.74 2.71 -8.44
CA ALA A 18 5.94 3.27 -9.03
C ALA A 18 6.24 2.72 -10.43
N THR A 19 5.75 1.51 -10.74
CA THR A 19 5.97 0.87 -12.03
C THR A 19 5.00 1.37 -13.10
N ARG A 20 5.47 1.47 -14.35
CA ARG A 20 4.63 1.74 -15.54
C ARG A 20 4.17 0.46 -16.23
N ARG A 21 4.90 -0.65 -16.03
CA ARG A 21 4.60 -1.96 -16.63
C ARG A 21 4.18 -2.93 -15.51
N PRO A 22 3.27 -3.87 -15.80
CA PRO A 22 2.96 -4.94 -14.85
C PRO A 22 4.22 -5.69 -14.43
N LEU A 23 4.35 -5.98 -13.14
CA LEU A 23 5.45 -6.76 -12.57
C LEU A 23 4.99 -8.20 -12.34
N SER A 24 5.84 -9.18 -12.66
CA SER A 24 5.61 -10.58 -12.29
C SER A 24 5.64 -10.76 -10.76
N ALA A 25 5.12 -11.88 -10.27
CA ALA A 25 5.17 -12.22 -8.85
C ALA A 25 6.61 -12.29 -8.33
N GLU A 26 7.54 -12.83 -9.13
CA GLU A 26 8.95 -12.93 -8.75
C GLU A 26 9.65 -11.56 -8.69
N GLN A 27 9.36 -10.66 -9.64
CA GLN A 27 9.87 -9.28 -9.56
C GLN A 27 9.39 -8.56 -8.29
N ILE A 28 8.13 -8.79 -7.89
CA ILE A 28 7.56 -8.22 -6.66
C ILE A 28 8.23 -8.81 -5.43
N ARG A 29 8.46 -10.13 -5.41
CA ARG A 29 9.16 -10.81 -4.31
C ARG A 29 10.53 -10.22 -4.06
N GLN A 30 11.27 -9.90 -5.11
CA GLN A 30 12.60 -9.30 -5.03
C GLN A 30 12.56 -7.81 -4.63
N ALA A 31 11.53 -7.08 -5.07
CA ALA A 31 11.41 -5.65 -4.85
C ALA A 31 10.80 -5.26 -3.49
N VAL A 32 9.99 -6.13 -2.89
CA VAL A 32 9.24 -5.82 -1.67
C VAL A 32 9.87 -6.51 -0.45
N PRO A 33 10.48 -5.73 0.48
CA PRO A 33 11.04 -6.30 1.69
C PRO A 33 10.01 -7.08 2.50
N GLY A 34 10.35 -8.31 2.89
CA GLY A 34 9.48 -9.18 3.67
C GLY A 34 8.85 -10.33 2.88
N TYR A 35 9.04 -10.40 1.55
CA TYR A 35 8.71 -11.57 0.72
C TYR A 35 9.91 -12.48 0.42
N ASP A 36 11.12 -11.97 0.61
CA ASP A 36 12.40 -12.62 0.35
C ASP A 36 12.69 -13.81 1.30
N ARG A 37 11.96 -13.92 2.41
CA ARG A 37 12.27 -14.86 3.51
C ARG A 37 11.53 -16.19 3.42
N ASP A 38 10.55 -16.28 2.54
CA ASP A 38 9.66 -17.44 2.44
C ASP A 38 10.00 -18.28 1.21
N GLY A 39 9.78 -19.60 1.29
CA GLY A 39 9.81 -20.48 0.11
C GLY A 39 8.63 -20.18 -0.83
N ASP A 40 8.71 -20.63 -2.07
CA ASP A 40 7.81 -20.21 -3.16
C ASP A 40 6.32 -20.35 -2.82
N GLU A 41 5.90 -21.49 -2.24
CA GLU A 41 4.51 -21.67 -1.82
C GLU A 41 4.08 -20.73 -0.69
N ALA A 42 4.98 -20.45 0.25
CA ALA A 42 4.71 -19.57 1.38
C ALA A 42 4.61 -18.12 0.90
N PHE A 43 5.48 -17.72 -0.03
CA PHE A 43 5.39 -16.45 -0.74
C PHE A 43 4.05 -16.32 -1.47
N GLN A 44 3.66 -17.30 -2.30
CA GLN A 44 2.41 -17.20 -3.07
C GLN A 44 1.19 -17.05 -2.16
N ARG A 45 1.09 -17.84 -1.07
CA ARG A 45 0.01 -17.70 -0.09
C ARG A 45 0.01 -16.35 0.61
N MET A 46 1.18 -15.82 0.93
CA MET A 46 1.31 -14.51 1.58
C MET A 46 0.92 -13.38 0.62
N PHE A 47 1.40 -13.44 -0.62
CA PHE A 47 1.09 -12.47 -1.65
C PHE A 47 -0.41 -12.44 -1.98
N GLU A 48 -1.07 -13.60 -2.13
CA GLU A 48 -2.52 -13.65 -2.30
C GLU A 48 -3.28 -13.01 -1.12
N ARG A 49 -2.84 -13.29 0.11
CA ARG A 49 -3.44 -12.70 1.31
C ARG A 49 -3.28 -11.18 1.34
N ASP A 50 -2.08 -10.69 1.07
CA ASP A 50 -1.78 -9.27 1.07
C ASP A 50 -2.56 -8.54 -0.05
N LYS A 51 -2.72 -9.16 -1.24
CA LYS A 51 -3.59 -8.63 -2.29
C LYS A 51 -5.05 -8.51 -1.83
N ASN A 52 -5.57 -9.52 -1.15
CA ASN A 52 -6.96 -9.50 -0.68
C ASN A 52 -7.17 -8.42 0.38
N GLU A 53 -6.23 -8.25 1.30
CA GLU A 53 -6.31 -7.20 2.32
C GLU A 53 -6.21 -5.79 1.73
N LEU A 54 -5.37 -5.59 0.70
CA LEU A 54 -5.33 -4.34 -0.03
C LEU A 54 -6.67 -4.05 -0.72
N ARG A 55 -7.32 -5.07 -1.30
CA ARG A 55 -8.66 -4.92 -1.89
C ARG A 55 -9.73 -4.59 -0.85
N GLU A 56 -9.67 -5.19 0.33
CA GLU A 56 -10.61 -4.91 1.44
C GLU A 56 -10.56 -3.44 1.88
N ILE A 57 -9.38 -2.79 1.79
CA ILE A 57 -9.22 -1.37 2.11
C ILE A 57 -9.35 -0.45 0.89
N GLY A 58 -9.83 -0.97 -0.25
CA GLY A 58 -10.13 -0.20 -1.44
C GLY A 58 -8.94 0.09 -2.35
N ILE A 59 -7.81 -0.59 -2.19
CA ILE A 59 -6.65 -0.46 -3.08
C ILE A 59 -6.76 -1.51 -4.20
N PRO A 60 -7.05 -1.11 -5.46
CA PRO A 60 -7.21 -2.05 -6.56
C PRO A 60 -5.84 -2.54 -7.04
N ILE A 61 -5.69 -3.86 -7.19
CA ILE A 61 -4.53 -4.48 -7.82
C ILE A 61 -4.98 -5.13 -9.12
N ASP A 62 -4.52 -4.58 -10.22
CA ASP A 62 -4.79 -5.04 -11.57
C ASP A 62 -3.95 -6.25 -11.89
N VAL A 63 -4.58 -7.25 -12.50
CA VAL A 63 -3.91 -8.46 -13.01
C VAL A 63 -3.93 -8.38 -14.53
N VAL A 64 -2.75 -8.17 -15.12
CA VAL A 64 -2.58 -8.04 -16.56
C VAL A 64 -2.03 -9.36 -17.09
N ARG A 65 -2.79 -10.02 -17.96
CA ARG A 65 -2.36 -11.22 -18.67
C ARG A 65 -1.90 -10.82 -20.06
N ASP A 66 -0.61 -10.96 -20.33
CA ASP A 66 -0.04 -10.78 -21.64
C ASP A 66 -0.12 -12.14 -22.39
N PRO A 67 -0.65 -12.20 -23.63
CA PRO A 67 -0.69 -13.45 -24.41
C PRO A 67 0.67 -14.08 -24.72
N TRP A 68 1.76 -13.33 -24.60
CA TRP A 68 3.13 -13.77 -24.87
C TRP A 68 3.93 -14.12 -23.61
N GLU A 69 3.38 -13.87 -22.42
CA GLU A 69 4.00 -14.21 -21.13
C GLU A 69 3.24 -15.37 -20.47
N ASP A 70 3.98 -16.31 -19.88
CA ASP A 70 3.38 -17.45 -19.18
C ASP A 70 2.75 -17.05 -17.83
N GLU A 71 3.26 -15.97 -17.22
CA GLU A 71 2.83 -15.50 -15.92
C GLU A 71 2.08 -14.16 -15.98
N PRO A 72 1.05 -13.96 -15.14
CA PRO A 72 0.37 -12.68 -15.06
C PRO A 72 1.27 -11.62 -14.40
N GLY A 73 1.18 -10.39 -14.91
CA GLY A 73 1.75 -9.22 -14.26
C GLY A 73 0.75 -8.52 -13.34
N TYR A 74 1.27 -7.80 -12.36
CA TYR A 74 0.49 -7.03 -11.38
C TYR A 74 0.90 -5.56 -11.39
N ARG A 75 -0.08 -4.67 -11.26
CA ARG A 75 0.15 -3.22 -11.07
C ARG A 75 -1.01 -2.58 -10.33
N ILE A 76 -0.82 -1.35 -9.90
CA ILE A 76 -1.91 -0.48 -9.45
C ILE A 76 -2.02 0.65 -10.46
N GLU A 77 -3.12 0.72 -11.22
CA GLU A 77 -3.41 1.88 -12.03
C GLU A 77 -3.64 3.12 -11.16
N ARG A 78 -2.81 4.17 -11.37
CA ARG A 78 -2.89 5.40 -10.56
C ARG A 78 -4.28 6.01 -10.57
N GLN A 79 -4.93 6.03 -11.72
CA GLN A 79 -6.29 6.58 -11.87
C GLN A 79 -7.32 5.81 -11.05
N SER A 80 -7.10 4.52 -10.81
CA SER A 80 -7.98 3.68 -9.98
C SER A 80 -7.63 3.75 -8.49
N TYR A 81 -6.42 4.22 -8.15
CA TYR A 81 -5.98 4.45 -6.78
C TYR A 81 -6.29 5.86 -6.27
N GLU A 82 -6.27 6.86 -7.15
CA GLU A 82 -6.57 8.24 -6.80
C GLU A 82 -8.03 8.38 -6.39
N LEU A 83 -8.26 9.07 -5.27
CA LEU A 83 -9.62 9.43 -4.87
C LEU A 83 -10.19 10.42 -5.88
N PRO A 84 -11.42 10.19 -6.39
CA PRO A 84 -12.10 11.18 -7.20
C PRO A 84 -12.32 12.45 -6.38
N GLU A 85 -12.67 13.55 -7.05
CA GLU A 85 -13.03 14.78 -6.35
C GLU A 85 -14.17 14.51 -5.35
N ILE A 86 -13.90 14.85 -4.08
CA ILE A 86 -14.90 14.77 -3.01
C ILE A 86 -15.41 16.19 -2.77
N THR A 87 -16.72 16.37 -2.88
CA THR A 87 -17.39 17.56 -2.35
C THR A 87 -17.79 17.26 -0.92
N LEU A 88 -17.30 18.08 0.01
CA LEU A 88 -17.63 17.98 1.43
C LEU A 88 -18.61 19.08 1.79
N GLU A 89 -19.65 18.71 2.54
CA GLU A 89 -20.51 19.69 3.19
C GLU A 89 -19.75 20.39 4.33
N ALA A 90 -20.28 21.54 4.78
CA ALA A 90 -19.58 22.38 5.74
C ALA A 90 -19.28 21.66 7.08
N ASP A 91 -20.18 20.78 7.53
CA ASP A 91 -20.02 19.98 8.74
C ASP A 91 -19.03 18.82 8.54
N GLU A 92 -19.06 18.13 7.40
CA GLU A 92 -18.08 17.09 7.05
C GLU A 92 -16.66 17.65 6.98
N ALA A 93 -16.49 18.81 6.34
CA ALA A 93 -15.21 19.51 6.26
C ALA A 93 -14.71 19.94 7.66
N ALA A 94 -15.62 20.38 8.54
CA ALA A 94 -15.27 20.72 9.91
C ALA A 94 -14.78 19.51 10.72
N VAL A 95 -15.45 18.36 10.59
CA VAL A 95 -15.06 17.11 11.26
C VAL A 95 -13.71 16.62 10.76
N LEU A 96 -13.49 16.59 9.44
CA LEU A 96 -12.20 16.20 8.87
C LEU A 96 -11.08 17.17 9.25
N GLY A 97 -11.36 18.48 9.30
CA GLY A 97 -10.42 19.50 9.76
C GLY A 97 -9.97 19.28 11.20
N LEU A 98 -10.91 18.93 12.10
CA LEU A 98 -10.58 18.61 13.49
C LEU A 98 -9.73 17.33 13.58
N ALA A 99 -10.07 16.29 12.83
CA ALA A 99 -9.30 15.05 12.78
C ALA A 99 -7.86 15.31 12.29
N ALA A 100 -7.69 16.12 11.24
CA ALA A 100 -6.38 16.51 10.73
C ALA A 100 -5.55 17.27 11.77
N GLN A 101 -6.18 18.16 12.54
CA GLN A 101 -5.49 18.91 13.59
C GLN A 101 -5.00 18.00 14.73
N VAL A 102 -5.79 17.01 15.12
CA VAL A 102 -5.39 16.01 16.14
C VAL A 102 -4.19 15.21 15.64
N TRP A 103 -4.23 14.74 14.39
CA TRP A 103 -3.12 14.01 13.77
C TRP A 103 -1.83 14.84 13.74
N GLN A 104 -1.91 16.10 13.30
CA GLN A 104 -0.75 16.99 13.23
C GLN A 104 -0.13 17.22 14.61
N ARG A 105 -0.94 17.42 15.65
CA ARG A 105 -0.44 17.57 17.03
C ARG A 105 0.25 16.30 17.54
N ALA A 106 -0.33 15.13 17.27
CA ALA A 106 0.29 13.86 17.64
C ALA A 106 1.66 13.67 16.97
N SER A 107 1.77 13.97 15.67
CA SER A 107 3.05 13.88 14.95
C SER A 107 4.12 14.84 15.49
N LEU A 108 3.72 16.06 15.89
CA LEU A 108 4.64 17.05 16.46
C LEU A 108 5.13 16.62 17.86
N ALA A 109 4.25 16.04 18.66
CA ALA A 109 4.62 15.52 19.97
C ALA A 109 5.65 14.38 19.86
N GLU A 110 5.45 13.45 18.92
CA GLU A 110 6.39 12.36 18.66
C GLU A 110 7.76 12.88 18.20
N ALA A 111 7.78 13.87 17.30
CA ALA A 111 9.00 14.53 16.85
C ALA A 111 9.75 15.23 17.99
N ALA A 112 9.04 15.93 18.87
CA ALA A 112 9.63 16.61 20.03
C ALA A 112 10.21 15.62 21.05
N SER A 113 9.49 14.55 21.37
CA SER A 113 10.00 13.48 22.25
C SER A 113 11.23 12.78 21.66
N GLY A 114 11.24 12.53 20.34
CA GLY A 114 12.40 11.95 19.65
C GLY A 114 13.63 12.86 19.59
N ALA A 115 13.44 14.18 19.67
CA ALA A 115 14.54 15.15 19.70
C ALA A 115 15.22 15.27 21.07
N LEU A 116 14.51 14.96 22.17
CA LEU A 116 15.09 14.92 23.52
C LEU A 116 15.89 13.63 23.80
N LEU A 117 15.70 12.59 22.98
CA LEU A 117 16.37 11.30 23.07
C LEU A 117 17.63 11.18 22.17
N LYS A 118 17.99 12.25 21.43
CA LYS A 118 19.24 12.37 20.66
C LYS A 118 20.12 13.46 21.27
#